data_AF-A0A0F9S0E9-F1
#
_entry.id   AF-A0A0F9S0E9-F1
#
_cell.length_a   1.000
_cell.length_b   1.000
_cell.length_c   1.000
_cell.angle_alpha   90.00
_cell.angle_beta   90.00
_cell.angle_gamma   90.00
#
_symmetry.space_group_name_H-M   'P 1'
#
loop_
_entity.id
_entity.type
_entity.pdbx_description
1 polymer ?
#
loop_
_entity_poly.entity_id
_entity_poly.type
_entity_poly.pdbx_seq_one_letter_code
_entity_poly.pdbx_strand_id
1 'polypeptide(L)'
;MINQFINKIHQGNSLDILKQIPDNSVDTVITSPPYWQLRDYGYPDQWGLEPTYQEYLEHLWYLMDETYRILKPTGTAWINMGDTYSSNRWTTQPSTTGRSRICSDVETTKKIKEPDKCLLLIPHRFAIGCIDRG
;
A
#
# COMPACT_ATOMS: atom_id res chain seq x y z
N MET A 1 5.61 -26.51 7.51
CA MET A 1 5.16 -25.16 7.91
C MET A 1 4.52 -24.40 6.74
N ILE A 2 5.16 -24.28 5.57
CA ILE A 2 4.54 -23.57 4.43
C ILE A 2 3.25 -24.25 3.88
N ASN A 3 3.14 -25.59 3.98
CA ASN A 3 1.99 -26.36 3.48
C ASN A 3 0.62 -25.89 4.03
N GLN A 4 0.59 -25.22 5.18
CA GLN A 4 -0.65 -24.70 5.74
C GLN A 4 -1.25 -23.54 4.94
N PHE A 5 -0.45 -22.89 4.07
CA PHE A 5 -0.83 -21.74 3.24
C PHE A 5 -1.13 -22.08 1.77
N ILE A 6 -0.78 -23.29 1.33
CA ILE A 6 -0.92 -23.69 -0.08
C ILE A 6 -2.40 -23.87 -0.43
N ASN A 7 -2.82 -23.27 -1.55
CA ASN A 7 -4.18 -23.34 -2.11
C ASN A 7 -5.28 -22.88 -1.12
N LYS A 8 -4.98 -21.88 -0.28
CA LYS A 8 -5.92 -21.33 0.69
C LYS A 8 -5.96 -19.80 0.65
N ILE A 9 -7.13 -19.26 0.97
CA ILE A 9 -7.33 -17.83 1.19
C ILE A 9 -7.31 -17.59 2.70
N HIS A 10 -6.42 -16.71 3.14
CA HIS A 10 -6.32 -16.30 4.54
C HIS A 10 -6.91 -14.89 4.68
N GLN A 11 -7.97 -14.78 5.48
CA GLN A 11 -8.58 -13.49 5.79
C GLN A 11 -7.99 -12.94 7.10
N GLY A 12 -7.46 -11.73 7.05
CA GLY A 12 -6.92 -11.05 8.22
C GLY A 12 -6.03 -9.87 7.82
N ASN A 13 -5.39 -9.25 8.80
CA ASN A 13 -4.35 -8.28 8.54
C ASN A 13 -3.18 -8.98 7.80
N SER A 14 -2.81 -8.45 6.64
CA SER A 14 -1.80 -9.06 5.77
C SER A 14 -0.45 -9.21 6.45
N LEU A 15 -0.04 -8.21 7.25
CA LEU A 15 1.22 -8.19 7.96
C LEU A 15 1.30 -9.27 9.04
N ASP A 16 0.21 -9.48 9.78
CA ASP A 16 0.13 -10.53 10.81
C ASP A 16 0.15 -11.93 10.19
N ILE A 17 -0.43 -12.09 8.99
CA ILE A 17 -0.37 -13.35 8.24
C ILE A 17 1.04 -13.58 7.69
N LEU A 18 1.68 -12.56 7.10
CA LEU A 18 3.04 -12.64 6.57
C LEU A 18 4.03 -13.11 7.64
N LYS A 19 3.93 -12.61 8.88
CA LYS A 19 4.75 -13.03 10.03
C LYS A 19 4.67 -14.51 10.37
N GLN A 20 3.61 -15.20 9.93
CA GLN A 20 3.43 -16.65 10.14
C GLN A 20 3.98 -17.49 8.98
N ILE A 21 4.32 -16.86 7.86
CA ILE A 21 4.92 -17.53 6.70
C ILE A 21 6.43 -17.70 6.97
N PRO A 22 7.01 -18.90 6.78
CA PRO A 22 8.44 -19.12 6.97
C PRO A 22 9.32 -18.25 6.06
N ASP A 23 10.52 -17.94 6.54
CA ASP A 23 11.54 -17.25 5.76
C ASP A 23 11.89 -18.02 4.48
N ASN A 24 12.31 -17.31 3.43
CA ASN A 24 12.84 -17.90 2.20
C ASN A 24 11.95 -19.01 1.61
N SER A 25 10.63 -18.85 1.66
CA SER A 25 9.67 -19.90 1.29
C SER A 25 8.81 -19.55 0.08
N VAL A 26 8.79 -18.29 -0.34
CA VAL A 26 7.98 -17.77 -1.45
C VAL A 26 8.86 -17.36 -2.62
N ASP A 27 8.49 -17.76 -3.84
CA ASP A 27 9.21 -17.41 -5.07
C ASP A 27 8.78 -16.06 -5.65
N THR A 28 7.51 -15.69 -5.47
CA THR A 28 6.97 -14.46 -6.06
C THR A 28 5.86 -13.89 -5.19
N VAL A 29 5.92 -12.59 -4.95
CA VAL A 29 4.83 -11.82 -4.32
C VAL A 29 4.31 -10.81 -5.33
N ILE A 30 2.98 -10.74 -5.46
CA ILE A 30 2.30 -9.76 -6.32
C ILE A 30 1.27 -9.06 -5.45
N THR A 31 1.33 -7.72 -5.40
CA THR A 31 0.43 -6.95 -4.55
C THR A 31 0.13 -5.56 -5.13
N SER A 32 -0.97 -4.98 -4.69
CA SER A 32 -1.38 -3.61 -4.98
C SER A 32 -1.88 -2.97 -3.68
N PRO A 33 -0.98 -2.40 -2.85
CA PRO A 33 -1.40 -1.79 -1.60
C PRO A 33 -2.38 -0.63 -1.86
N PRO A 34 -3.18 -0.21 -0.86
CA PRO A 34 -4.05 0.95 -0.99
C PRO A 34 -3.29 2.18 -1.49
N TYR A 35 -3.82 2.90 -2.48
CA TYR A 35 -3.16 4.11 -2.99
C TYR A 35 -3.41 5.27 -2.04
N TRP A 36 -2.36 6.04 -1.74
CA TRP A 36 -2.42 7.09 -0.73
C TRP A 36 -3.47 8.16 -1.07
N GLN A 37 -4.40 8.37 -0.14
CA GLN A 37 -5.49 9.35 -0.16
C GLN A 37 -6.39 9.22 -1.40
N LEU A 38 -6.66 7.98 -1.85
CA LEU A 38 -7.51 7.71 -3.01
C LEU A 38 -8.87 7.09 -2.68
N ARG A 39 -8.94 6.15 -1.74
CA ARG A 39 -10.17 5.40 -1.40
C ARG A 39 -10.26 5.16 0.09
N ASP A 40 -11.48 5.25 0.62
CA ASP A 40 -11.84 4.74 1.94
C ASP A 40 -12.60 3.42 1.74
N TYR A 41 -12.07 2.35 2.32
CA TYR A 41 -12.64 1.00 2.29
C TYR A 41 -13.56 0.69 3.47
N GLY A 42 -13.85 1.66 4.35
CA GLY A 42 -14.73 1.51 5.50
C GLY A 42 -14.15 0.65 6.63
N TYR A 43 -12.82 0.48 6.66
CA TYR A 43 -12.14 -0.31 7.69
C TYR A 43 -11.32 0.63 8.60
N PRO A 44 -11.52 0.59 9.94
CA PRO A 44 -10.90 1.55 10.86
C PRO A 44 -9.37 1.62 10.78
N ASP A 45 -8.72 0.47 10.61
CA ASP A 45 -7.25 0.36 10.62
C ASP A 45 -6.68 0.21 9.20
N GLN A 46 -7.38 0.72 8.18
CA GLN A 46 -6.87 0.65 6.81
C GLN A 46 -5.66 1.55 6.62
N TRP A 47 -4.71 1.09 5.81
CA TRP A 47 -3.63 1.94 5.31
C TRP A 47 -4.07 2.69 4.06
N GLY A 48 -3.35 3.75 3.73
CA GLY A 48 -3.62 4.62 2.58
C GLY A 48 -4.34 5.91 2.95
N LEU A 49 -4.78 6.09 4.20
CA LEU A 49 -5.42 7.33 4.68
C LEU A 49 -4.55 8.13 5.65
N GLU A 50 -3.26 7.83 5.68
CA GLU A 50 -2.30 8.50 6.56
C GLU A 50 -2.25 10.01 6.24
N PRO A 51 -2.10 10.88 7.26
CA PRO A 51 -2.02 12.32 7.08
C PRO A 51 -0.89 12.79 6.16
N THR A 52 0.26 12.10 6.17
CA THR A 52 1.42 12.42 5.36
C THR A 52 1.81 11.23 4.49
N TYR A 53 2.39 11.49 3.30
CA TYR A 53 2.88 10.40 2.46
C TYR A 53 4.05 9.67 3.11
N GLN A 54 4.79 10.31 4.02
CA GLN A 54 5.89 9.67 4.74
C GLN A 54 5.35 8.59 5.68
N GLU A 55 4.32 8.87 6.47
CA GLU A 55 3.67 7.86 7.33
C GLU A 55 3.13 6.68 6.52
N TYR A 56 2.51 6.96 5.36
CA TYR A 56 2.09 5.92 4.43
C TYR A 56 3.26 5.07 3.91
N LEU A 57 4.36 5.70 3.51
CA LEU A 57 5.56 5.01 3.03
C LEU A 57 6.19 4.14 4.13
N GLU A 58 6.24 4.60 5.39
CA GLU A 58 6.72 3.80 6.52
C GLU A 58 5.90 2.51 6.70
N HIS A 59 4.57 2.59 6.61
CA HIS A 59 3.73 1.39 6.64
C HIS A 59 4.03 0.43 5.49
N LEU A 60 4.17 0.95 4.27
CA LEU A 60 4.50 0.11 3.11
C LEU A 60 5.87 -0.52 3.21
N TRP A 61 6.89 0.21 3.66
CA TRP A 61 8.22 -0.34 3.85
C TRP A 61 8.24 -1.41 4.93
N TYR A 62 7.51 -1.22 6.02
CA TYR A 62 7.37 -2.26 7.04
C TYR A 62 6.73 -3.55 6.49
N LEU A 63 5.76 -3.43 5.58
CA LEU A 63 5.21 -4.58 4.85
C LEU A 63 6.24 -5.21 3.91
N MET A 64 7.10 -4.38 3.29
CA MET A 64 8.15 -4.86 2.40
C MET A 64 9.27 -5.59 3.14
N ASP A 65 9.62 -5.19 4.36
CA ASP A 65 10.58 -5.93 5.18
C ASP A 65 10.10 -7.37 5.43
N GLU A 66 8.82 -7.53 5.80
CA GLU A 66 8.22 -8.86 5.99
C GLU A 66 8.06 -9.63 4.68
N THR A 67 7.77 -8.92 3.59
CA THR A 67 7.72 -9.51 2.24
C THR A 67 9.10 -10.03 1.82
N TYR A 68 10.16 -9.26 2.07
CA TYR A 68 11.53 -9.65 1.77
C TYR A 68 11.96 -10.88 2.59
N ARG A 69 11.64 -10.92 3.89
CA ARG A 69 11.92 -12.07 4.76
C ARG A 69 11.37 -13.38 4.20
N ILE A 70 10.12 -13.38 3.71
CA ILE A 70 9.47 -14.60 3.21
C ILE A 70 9.92 -14.98 1.80
N LEU A 71 10.46 -14.04 1.03
CA LEU A 71 10.96 -14.30 -0.31
C LEU A 71 12.25 -15.12 -0.23
N LYS A 72 12.39 -16.08 -1.15
CA LYS A 72 13.67 -16.76 -1.38
C LYS A 72 14.71 -15.75 -1.87
N PRO A 73 16.01 -16.06 -1.79
CA PRO A 73 17.06 -15.19 -2.32
C PRO A 73 16.94 -14.91 -3.83
N THR A 74 16.26 -15.80 -4.57
CA THR A 74 15.96 -15.65 -6.01
C THR A 74 14.54 -15.12 -6.27
N GLY A 75 13.80 -14.78 -5.22
CA GLY A 75 12.42 -14.38 -5.30
C GLY A 75 12.24 -12.99 -5.88
N THR A 76 11.02 -12.69 -6.35
CA THR A 76 10.68 -11.36 -6.90
C THR A 76 9.42 -10.81 -6.25
N ALA A 77 9.36 -9.48 -6.09
CA ALA A 77 8.18 -8.76 -5.67
C ALA A 77 7.69 -7.83 -6.78
N TRP A 78 6.40 -7.89 -7.09
CA TRP A 78 5.74 -7.03 -8.07
C TRP A 78 4.69 -6.19 -7.36
N ILE A 79 4.91 -4.88 -7.31
CA ILE A 79 4.07 -3.93 -6.58
C ILE A 79 3.42 -2.99 -7.58
N ASN A 80 2.09 -3.06 -7.68
CA ASN A 80 1.30 -2.12 -8.47
C ASN A 80 0.89 -0.94 -7.60
N MET A 81 1.36 0.26 -7.95
CA MET A 81 1.10 1.48 -7.20
C MET A 81 0.97 2.69 -8.12
N GLY A 82 0.00 3.56 -7.81
CA GLY A 82 -0.20 4.85 -8.47
C GLY A 82 0.44 6.00 -7.70
N ASP A 83 0.75 7.08 -8.42
CA ASP A 83 1.17 8.33 -7.78
C ASP A 83 -0.03 9.21 -7.43
N THR A 84 0.20 10.15 -6.52
CA THR A 84 -0.80 11.09 -6.02
C THR A 84 -0.30 12.52 -6.19
N TYR A 85 -1.16 13.40 -6.69
CA TYR A 85 -0.87 14.83 -6.74
C TYR A 85 -0.92 15.46 -5.34
N SER A 86 -0.11 16.48 -5.11
CA SER A 86 -0.15 17.32 -3.92
C SER A 86 -1.53 17.96 -3.72
N SER A 87 -2.18 18.37 -4.79
CA SER A 87 -3.50 18.99 -4.73
C SER A 87 -4.51 18.14 -3.95
N ASN A 88 -5.24 18.79 -3.04
CA ASN A 88 -6.48 18.25 -2.53
C ASN A 88 -7.52 18.23 -3.65
N ARG A 89 -8.40 17.23 -3.68
CA ARG A 89 -9.49 17.22 -4.66
C ARG A 89 -10.48 18.32 -4.29
N TRP A 90 -10.49 19.41 -5.06
CA TRP A 90 -11.37 20.58 -4.86
C TRP A 90 -12.81 20.35 -5.34
N THR A 91 -13.31 19.11 -5.36
CA THR A 91 -14.66 18.82 -5.86
C THR A 91 -15.52 18.29 -4.72
N THR A 92 -16.49 19.08 -4.28
CA THR A 92 -17.60 18.66 -3.40
C THR A 92 -18.60 17.75 -4.11
N GLN A 93 -18.43 17.50 -5.41
CA GLN A 93 -19.26 16.56 -6.16
C GLN A 93 -18.67 15.15 -6.07
N PRO A 94 -19.40 14.16 -5.53
CA PRO A 94 -18.96 12.77 -5.56
C PRO A 94 -18.77 12.32 -7.01
N SER A 95 -17.68 11.60 -7.31
CA SER A 95 -17.48 11.12 -8.68
C SER A 95 -18.63 10.18 -9.07
N THR A 96 -19.23 10.44 -10.23
CA THR A 96 -20.31 9.62 -10.78
C THR A 96 -19.79 8.36 -11.47
N THR A 97 -18.48 8.27 -11.68
CA THR A 97 -17.78 7.14 -12.29
C THR A 97 -17.35 6.14 -11.23
N GLY A 98 -18.25 5.21 -10.91
CA GLY A 98 -17.96 4.05 -10.07
C GLY A 98 -18.63 4.10 -8.69
N ARG A 99 -19.97 4.05 -8.66
CA ARG A 99 -20.72 3.73 -7.43
C ARG A 99 -20.43 2.27 -7.03
N SER A 100 -19.36 2.06 -6.27
CA SER A 100 -19.31 0.94 -5.34
C SER A 100 -20.12 1.32 -4.11
N ARG A 101 -21.05 0.46 -3.66
CA ARG A 101 -21.77 0.70 -2.39
C ARG A 101 -20.86 0.51 -1.15
N ILE A 102 -19.60 0.11 -1.36
CA ILE A 102 -18.68 -0.37 -0.32
C ILE A 102 -17.48 0.57 -0.16
N CYS A 103 -17.03 1.26 -1.22
CA CYS A 103 -15.89 2.18 -1.17
C CYS A 103 -16.24 3.56 -1.72
N SER A 104 -15.76 4.59 -1.05
CA SER A 104 -15.95 5.99 -1.47
C SER A 104 -14.62 6.62 -1.85
N ASP A 105 -14.68 7.61 -2.76
CA ASP A 105 -13.62 8.60 -2.87
C ASP A 105 -13.50 9.33 -1.52
N VAL A 106 -12.27 9.63 -1.10
CA VAL A 106 -12.03 10.37 0.13
C VAL A 106 -12.03 11.87 -0.10
N GLU A 107 -12.60 12.62 0.85
CA GLU A 107 -12.18 14.01 1.07
C GLU A 107 -10.73 13.97 1.56
N THR A 108 -9.82 14.43 0.71
CA THR A 108 -8.38 14.32 0.96
C THR A 108 -7.98 15.21 2.15
N THR A 109 -7.36 14.63 3.17
CA THR A 109 -6.85 15.33 4.37
C THR A 109 -5.33 15.42 4.38
N LYS A 110 -4.73 15.59 3.18
CA LYS A 110 -3.28 15.60 2.98
C LYS A 110 -2.63 16.74 3.75
N LYS A 111 -1.66 16.42 4.60
CA LYS A 111 -0.74 17.38 5.22
C LYS A 111 0.56 17.36 4.44
N ILE A 112 0.71 18.29 3.52
CA ILE A 112 1.86 18.37 2.61
C ILE A 112 2.42 19.78 2.56
N LYS A 113 3.70 19.90 2.20
CA LYS A 113 4.41 21.18 2.02
C LYS A 113 4.73 21.46 0.55
N GLU A 114 4.56 20.46 -0.29
CA GLU A 114 4.86 20.49 -1.71
C GLU A 114 3.93 21.46 -2.46
N PRO A 115 4.42 22.10 -3.55
CA PRO A 115 3.59 22.98 -4.36
C PRO A 115 2.34 22.29 -4.91
N ASP A 116 1.27 23.05 -5.10
CA ASP A 116 0.02 22.53 -5.65
C ASP A 116 0.21 21.96 -7.08
N LYS A 117 -0.61 20.96 -7.43
CA LYS A 117 -0.63 20.26 -8.74
C LYS A 117 0.71 19.64 -9.16
N CYS A 118 1.56 19.28 -8.21
CA CYS A 118 2.76 18.49 -8.46
C CYS A 118 2.53 17.02 -8.10
N LEU A 119 3.11 16.10 -8.89
CA LEU A 119 3.22 14.71 -8.49
C LEU A 119 4.15 14.58 -7.29
N LEU A 120 3.76 13.76 -6.32
CA LEU A 120 4.55 13.53 -5.12
C LEU A 120 5.63 12.47 -5.32
N LEU A 121 5.63 11.78 -6.47
CA LEU A 121 6.58 10.74 -6.85
C LEU A 121 6.56 9.57 -5.85
N ILE A 122 5.38 9.20 -5.34
CA ILE A 122 5.22 8.14 -4.34
C ILE A 122 5.85 6.81 -4.79
N PRO A 123 5.62 6.31 -6.02
CA PRO A 123 6.29 5.09 -6.51
C PRO A 123 7.81 5.14 -6.47
N HIS A 124 8.39 6.30 -6.81
CA HIS A 124 9.85 6.47 -6.82
C HIS A 124 10.40 6.53 -5.40
N ARG A 125 9.74 7.28 -4.50
CA ARG A 125 10.12 7.37 -3.09
C ARG A 125 10.06 6.01 -2.42
N PHE A 126 8.98 5.26 -2.66
CA PHE A 126 8.83 3.89 -2.18
C PHE A 126 9.98 3.01 -2.66
N ALA A 127 10.28 2.99 -3.96
CA ALA A 127 11.35 2.19 -4.52
C ALA A 127 12.72 2.54 -3.93
N ILE A 128 13.03 3.84 -3.79
CA ILE A 128 14.26 4.31 -3.14
C ILE A 128 14.32 3.83 -1.69
N GLY A 129 13.24 3.96 -0.92
CA GLY A 129 13.23 3.49 0.46
C GLY A 129 13.38 1.97 0.58
N CYS A 130 12.86 1.18 -0.35
CA CYS A 130 13.16 -0.26 -0.38
C CYS A 130 14.65 -0.53 -0.63
N ILE A 131 15.28 0.21 -1.55
CA ILE A 131 16.73 0.08 -1.83
C ILE A 131 17.55 0.45 -0.59
N ASP A 132 17.18 1.54 0.09
CA ASP A 132 17.91 2.05 1.26
C ASP A 132 17.82 1.13 2.48
N ARG A 133 16.74 0.33 2.59
CA ARG A 133 16.53 -0.62 3.70
C ARG A 133 17.24 -1.96 3.51
N GLY A 134 17.52 -2.34 2.26
CA GLY A 134 18.11 -3.64 1.89
C GLY A 134 17.10 -4.77 1.84
#